data_AF-A0A0Q5R5Q5-F1
#
_entry.id   AF-A0A0Q5R5Q5-F1
#
_cell.length_a   1.000
_cell.length_b   1.000
_cell.length_c   1.000
_cell.angle_alpha   90.00
_cell.angle_beta   90.00
_cell.angle_gamma   90.00
#
_symmetry.space_group_name_H-M   'P 1'
#
loop_
_entity.id
_entity.type
_entity.pdbx_description
1 polymer ?
#
loop_
_entity_poly.entity_id
_entity_poly.type
_entity_poly.pdbx_seq_one_letter_code
_entity_poly.pdbx_strand_id
1 'polypeptide(L)'
;MIHDQDGKVRVLFELTLADMACLWDAAALESATVHAMTEEEIVETLGPRDDPDAAACAAMLFDTIARRSGAIEATTITVAQLDGKAVQSADMLPAAQTLRDRMAIAR
;
A
#
# COMPACT_ATOMS: atom_id res chain seq x y z
N MET A 1 -12.56 24.87 1.69
CA MET A 1 -11.82 23.61 1.44
C MET A 1 -10.33 23.99 1.41
N ILE A 2 -9.47 23.30 2.16
CA ILE A 2 -8.05 23.68 2.28
C ILE A 2 -7.31 23.04 1.11
N HIS A 3 -6.88 23.85 0.15
CA HIS A 3 -6.02 23.44 -0.96
C HIS A 3 -4.60 23.97 -0.70
N ASP A 4 -3.58 23.21 -1.08
CA ASP A 4 -2.21 23.69 -1.15
C ASP A 4 -2.01 24.63 -2.35
N GLN A 5 -0.77 25.10 -2.55
CA GLN A 5 -0.44 26.04 -3.63
C GLN A 5 -0.65 25.44 -5.04
N ASP A 6 -0.73 24.11 -5.14
CA ASP A 6 -0.97 23.37 -6.37
C ASP A 6 -2.45 22.99 -6.56
N GLY A 7 -3.35 23.46 -5.68
CA GLY A 7 -4.76 23.10 -5.70
C GLY A 7 -5.05 21.71 -5.11
N LYS A 8 -4.06 21.04 -4.52
CA LYS A 8 -4.19 19.68 -3.98
C LYS A 8 -4.60 19.71 -2.52
N VAL A 9 -5.32 18.68 -2.07
CA VAL A 9 -5.62 18.48 -0.65
C VAL A 9 -4.69 17.38 -0.12
N ARG A 10 -3.91 17.70 0.91
CA ARG A 10 -3.08 16.72 1.61
C ARG A 10 -3.72 16.40 2.96
N VAL A 11 -3.93 15.12 3.22
CA VAL A 11 -4.50 14.64 4.48
C VAL A 11 -3.43 13.79 5.16
N LEU A 12 -3.09 14.14 6.39
CA LEU A 12 -2.19 13.36 7.24
C LEU A 12 -3.04 12.47 8.15
N PHE A 13 -2.76 11.18 8.14
CA PHE A 13 -3.36 10.21 9.06
C PHE A 13 -2.28 9.66 9.98
N GLU A 14 -2.57 9.65 11.28
CA GLU A 14 -1.83 8.89 12.27
C GLU A 14 -2.72 7.74 12.72
N LEU A 15 -2.19 6.52 12.68
CA LEU A 15 -2.89 5.30 13.06
C LEU A 15 -2.04 4.52 14.04
N THR A 16 -2.68 3.98 15.07
CA THR A 16 -2.07 3.04 16.01
C THR A 16 -2.55 1.64 15.67
N LEU A 17 -1.61 0.75 15.37
CA LEU A 17 -1.89 -0.65 15.06
C LEU A 17 -1.85 -1.47 16.35
N ALA A 18 -2.97 -2.10 16.71
CA ALA A 18 -3.10 -2.88 17.93
C ALA A 18 -2.87 -4.38 17.72
N ASP A 19 -3.12 -4.89 16.52
CA ASP A 19 -2.99 -6.30 16.16
C ASP A 19 -2.46 -6.42 14.72
N MET A 20 -1.21 -6.85 14.62
CA MET A 20 -0.50 -7.00 13.36
C MET A 20 -1.02 -8.18 12.53
N ALA A 21 -1.52 -9.24 13.17
CA ALA A 21 -2.07 -10.39 12.46
C ALA A 21 -3.40 -10.02 11.79
N CYS A 22 -4.25 -9.25 12.49
CA CYS A 22 -5.49 -8.74 11.90
C CYS A 22 -5.20 -7.79 10.72
N LEU A 23 -4.17 -6.94 10.82
CA LEU A 23 -3.76 -6.06 9.72
C LEU A 23 -3.29 -6.87 8.50
N TRP A 24 -2.48 -7.90 8.73
CA TRP A 24 -1.99 -8.80 7.68
C TRP A 24 -3.16 -9.55 7.01
N ASP A 25 -4.09 -10.11 7.78
CA ASP A 25 -5.23 -10.85 7.25
C ASP A 25 -6.10 -9.97 6.33
N ALA A 26 -6.30 -8.71 6.72
CA ALA A 26 -7.04 -7.74 5.90
C ALA A 26 -6.26 -7.38 4.62
N ALA A 27 -4.96 -7.12 4.73
CA ALA A 27 -4.12 -6.79 3.58
C ALA A 27 -4.03 -7.96 2.59
N ALA A 28 -3.85 -9.19 3.08
CA ALA A 28 -3.81 -10.40 2.27
C ALA A 28 -5.12 -10.65 1.52
N LEU A 29 -6.28 -10.41 2.18
CA LEU A 29 -7.58 -10.50 1.53
C LEU A 29 -7.71 -9.51 0.37
N GLU A 30 -7.29 -8.25 0.57
CA GLU A 30 -7.35 -7.24 -0.49
C GLU A 30 -6.31 -7.53 -1.59
N SER A 31 -5.11 -8.02 -1.27
CA SER A 31 -4.13 -8.49 -2.25
C SER A 31 -4.70 -9.60 -3.15
N ALA A 32 -5.38 -10.58 -2.56
CA ALA A 32 -5.99 -11.67 -3.32
C ALA A 32 -7.17 -11.18 -4.18
N THR A 33 -8.03 -10.32 -3.65
CA THR A 33 -9.30 -9.96 -4.29
C THR A 33 -9.21 -8.77 -5.24
N VAL A 34 -8.37 -7.78 -4.95
CA VAL A 34 -8.22 -6.54 -5.75
C VAL A 34 -6.99 -6.62 -6.65
N HIS A 35 -5.91 -7.22 -6.16
CA HIS A 35 -4.64 -7.29 -6.89
C HIS A 35 -4.42 -8.63 -7.59
N ALA A 36 -5.30 -9.61 -7.36
CA ALA A 36 -5.22 -10.96 -7.94
C ALA A 36 -3.86 -11.64 -7.68
N MET A 37 -3.24 -11.34 -6.53
CA MET A 37 -1.97 -11.91 -6.13
C MET A 37 -2.15 -13.35 -5.64
N THR A 38 -1.15 -14.17 -5.93
CA THR A 38 -1.00 -15.52 -5.36
C THR A 38 -0.56 -15.47 -3.91
N GLU A 39 -0.71 -16.57 -3.17
CA GLU A 39 -0.28 -16.65 -1.78
C GLU A 39 1.23 -16.40 -1.60
N GLU A 40 2.05 -16.88 -2.55
CA GLU A 40 3.50 -16.65 -2.56
C GLU A 40 3.82 -15.16 -2.71
N GLU A 41 3.21 -14.48 -3.70
CA GLU A 41 3.39 -13.04 -3.90
C GLU A 41 2.89 -12.22 -2.70
N ILE A 42 1.83 -12.67 -2.03
CA ILE A 42 1.31 -12.03 -0.82
C ILE A 42 2.34 -12.11 0.29
N VAL A 43 2.91 -13.28 0.56
CA VAL A 43 3.93 -13.45 1.60
C VAL A 43 5.22 -12.71 1.26
N GLU A 44 5.63 -12.70 -0.01
CA GLU A 44 6.79 -11.91 -0.47
C GLU A 44 6.58 -10.40 -0.27
N THR A 45 5.35 -9.92 -0.45
CA THR A 45 5.04 -8.48 -0.38
C THR A 45 4.77 -8.03 1.05
N LEU A 46 3.98 -8.78 1.81
CA LEU A 46 3.51 -8.39 3.15
C LEU A 46 4.40 -8.93 4.28
N GLY A 47 5.38 -9.77 3.95
CA GLY A 47 6.08 -10.58 4.92
C GLY A 47 5.24 -11.77 5.41
N PRO A 48 5.85 -12.70 6.15
CA PRO A 48 5.14 -13.81 6.78
C PRO A 48 4.14 -13.31 7.82
N ARG A 49 3.01 -14.00 7.99
CA ARG A 49 1.95 -13.61 8.93
C ARG A 49 2.42 -13.46 10.39
N ASP A 50 3.41 -14.25 10.80
CA ASP A 50 3.98 -14.23 12.16
C ASP A 50 5.00 -13.10 12.37
N ASP A 51 5.50 -12.49 11.29
CA ASP A 51 6.39 -11.32 11.30
C ASP A 51 6.05 -10.39 10.12
N PRO A 52 4.89 -9.73 10.15
CA PRO A 52 4.35 -8.99 9.02
C PRO A 52 5.01 -7.61 8.87
N ASP A 53 5.21 -7.18 7.63
CA ASP A 53 5.63 -5.81 7.32
C ASP A 53 4.43 -4.87 7.45
N ALA A 54 4.41 -4.09 8.52
CA ALA A 54 3.35 -3.13 8.81
C ALA A 54 3.17 -2.06 7.71
N ALA A 55 4.26 -1.63 7.08
CA ALA A 55 4.22 -0.64 6.03
C ALA A 55 3.60 -1.21 4.76
N ALA A 56 4.01 -2.41 4.37
CA ALA A 56 3.43 -3.09 3.21
C ALA A 56 1.94 -3.40 3.41
N CYS A 57 1.55 -3.89 4.58
CA CYS A 57 0.14 -4.16 4.89
C CYS A 57 -0.71 -2.89 4.85
N ALA A 58 -0.26 -1.79 5.47
CA ALA A 58 -0.97 -0.52 5.40
C ALA A 58 -1.03 0.00 3.95
N ALA A 59 0.08 -0.10 3.21
CA ALA A 59 0.15 0.30 1.80
C ALA A 59 -0.89 -0.41 0.93
N MET A 60 -1.04 -1.71 1.11
CA MET A 60 -2.02 -2.52 0.37
C MET A 60 -3.46 -2.05 0.60
N LEU A 61 -3.82 -1.81 1.87
CA LEU A 61 -5.17 -1.37 2.24
C LEU A 61 -5.51 0.01 1.67
N PHE A 62 -4.56 0.95 1.74
CA PHE A 62 -4.77 2.30 1.23
C PHE A 62 -4.70 2.38 -0.29
N ASP A 63 -3.88 1.57 -0.96
CA ASP A 63 -3.92 1.45 -2.43
C ASP A 63 -5.28 0.94 -2.90
N THR A 64 -5.86 -0.02 -2.17
CA THR A 64 -7.23 -0.49 -2.44
C THR A 64 -8.26 0.63 -2.32
N ILE A 65 -8.19 1.46 -1.27
CA ILE A 65 -9.06 2.63 -1.10
C ILE A 65 -8.88 3.61 -2.27
N ALA A 66 -7.63 3.87 -2.66
CA ALA A 66 -7.32 4.77 -3.76
C ALA A 66 -7.94 4.28 -5.08
N ARG A 67 -7.73 3.02 -5.43
CA ARG A 67 -8.31 2.39 -6.64
C ARG A 67 -9.83 2.42 -6.65
N ARG A 68 -10.47 2.11 -5.51
CA ARG A 68 -11.94 2.06 -5.42
C ARG A 68 -12.58 3.44 -5.43
N SER A 69 -11.93 4.47 -4.87
CA SER A 69 -12.51 5.81 -4.79
C SER A 69 -12.41 6.60 -6.10
N GLY A 70 -11.37 6.38 -6.90
CA GLY A 70 -11.06 7.21 -8.07
C GLY A 70 -10.74 8.68 -7.74
N ALA A 71 -10.74 9.05 -6.45
CA ALA A 71 -10.51 10.41 -5.95
C ALA A 71 -9.05 10.63 -5.55
N ILE A 72 -8.27 9.56 -5.46
CA ILE A 72 -6.87 9.58 -5.03
C ILE A 72 -6.00 9.28 -6.24
N GLU A 73 -5.27 10.30 -6.70
CA GLU A 73 -4.36 10.19 -7.84
C GLU A 73 -3.06 9.45 -7.47
N ALA A 74 -2.58 9.66 -6.25
CA ALA A 74 -1.39 9.02 -5.72
C ALA A 74 -1.51 8.79 -4.21
N THR A 75 -1.02 7.64 -3.76
CA THR A 75 -0.95 7.27 -2.34
C THR A 75 0.51 7.23 -1.93
N THR A 76 0.87 7.98 -0.90
CA THR A 76 2.19 7.91 -0.27
C THR A 76 2.00 7.56 1.19
N ILE A 77 2.62 6.46 1.63
CA ILE A 77 2.51 5.97 3.00
C ILE A 77 3.89 5.93 3.59
N THR A 78 4.05 6.70 4.65
CA THR A 78 5.29 6.77 5.42
C THR A 78 5.05 6.08 6.74
N VAL A 79 5.80 5.02 7.01
CA VAL A 79 5.75 4.33 8.31
C VAL A 79 6.93 4.80 9.14
N ALA A 80 6.62 5.62 10.13
CA ALA A 80 7.60 6.02 11.13
C ALA A 80 7.45 5.11 12.35
N GLN A 81 8.57 4.52 12.79
CA GLN A 81 8.61 3.87 14.10
C GLN A 81 8.63 4.98 15.15
N LEU A 82 7.57 5.09 15.95
CA LEU A 82 7.43 6.10 17.01
C LEU A 82 8.27 5.73 18.25
N ASP A 83 9.57 5.49 18.05
CA ASP A 83 10.56 5.32 19.11
C ASP A 83 11.64 6.41 19.00
N GLY A 84 11.24 7.68 18.91
CA GLY A 84 12.13 8.85 18.96
C GLY A 84 13.23 8.96 17.88
N LYS A 85 13.48 7.92 17.07
CA LYS A 85 14.49 7.87 16.01
C LYS A 85 14.38 6.57 15.19
N ALA A 86 13.56 6.58 14.14
CA ALA A 86 13.91 6.10 12.79
C ALA A 86 12.70 6.25 11.86
N VAL A 87 12.89 6.99 10.77
CA VAL A 87 11.93 7.09 9.65
C VAL A 87 12.33 6.03 8.63
N GLN A 88 11.45 5.06 8.36
CA GLN A 88 11.55 4.22 7.18
C GLN A 88 10.57 4.75 6.13
N SER A 89 11.10 5.27 5.03
CA SER A 89 10.31 5.55 3.84
C SER A 89 10.24 4.25 3.05
N ALA A 90 9.05 3.67 2.92
CA ALA A 90 8.81 2.71 1.85
C ALA A 90 8.70 3.54 0.56
N ASP A 91 9.83 3.68 -0.14
CA ASP A 91 9.80 4.22 -1.49
C ASP A 91 8.91 3.31 -2.35
N MET A 92 7.92 3.96 -2.96
CA MET A 92 6.89 3.44 -3.87
C MET A 92 6.96 1.94 -4.18
N LEU A 93 5.91 1.21 -3.76
CA LEU A 93 5.52 -0.03 -4.43
C LEU A 93 5.57 0.24 -5.94
N PRO A 94 6.27 -0.58 -6.74
CA PRO A 94 6.37 -0.34 -8.17
C PRO A 94 4.95 -0.28 -8.70
N ALA A 95 4.58 0.90 -9.22
CA ALA A 95 3.33 1.09 -9.93
C ALA A 95 3.28 -0.03 -10.97
N ALA A 96 2.34 -0.97 -10.76
CA ALA A 96 2.15 -2.15 -11.58
C ALA A 96 2.49 -1.81 -13.03
N GLN A 97 3.65 -2.28 -13.51
CA GLN A 97 4.06 -2.08 -14.88
C GLN A 97 3.03 -2.81 -15.71
N THR A 98 2.13 -1.99 -16.23
CA THR A 98 0.90 -2.36 -16.91
C THR A 98 1.17 -3.51 -17.86
N LEU A 99 0.28 -4.50 -17.83
CA LEU A 99 0.15 -5.63 -18.75
C LEU A 99 0.13 -5.25 -20.27
N ARG A 100 0.33 -3.97 -20.62
CA ARG A 100 0.37 -3.44 -21.98
C ARG A 100 1.68 -3.75 -22.72
N ASP A 101 2.82 -3.88 -22.04
CA ASP A 101 4.10 -4.11 -22.73
C ASP A 101 4.27 -5.58 -23.20
N ARG A 102 3.61 -6.54 -22.53
CA ARG A 102 3.66 -7.96 -22.96
C ARG A 102 2.77 -8.27 -24.17
N MET A 103 1.86 -7.37 -24.55
CA MET A 103 1.08 -7.51 -25.78
C MET A 103 1.72 -6.80 -27.00
N ALA A 104 2.75 -5.98 -26.79
CA ALA A 104 3.45 -5.27 -27.87
C ALA A 104 4.59 -6.08 -28.51
N ILE A 105 5.00 -7.21 -27.90
CA ILE A 105 6.07 -8.09 -28.41
C ILE A 105 5.51 -9.32 -29.17
N ALA A 106 4.18 -9.44 -29.27
CA ALA A 106 3.50 -10.54 -29.95
C ALA A 106 2.90 -10.14 -31.32
N ARG A 107 3.54 -9.23 -32.06
CA ARG A 107 3.22 -8.93 -33.46
C ARG A 107 4.47 -8.91 -34.32
#